data_AF-A0A643JVN6-F1
#
_entry.id   AF-A0A643JVN6-F1
#
_cell.length_a   1.000
_cell.length_b   1.000
_cell.length_c   1.000
_cell.angle_alpha   90.00
_cell.angle_beta   90.00
_cell.angle_gamma   90.00
#
_symmetry.space_group_name_H-M   'P 1'
#
loop_
_entity.id
_entity.type
_entity.pdbx_description
1 polymer ?
#
loop_
_entity_poly.entity_id
_entity_poly.type
_entity_poly.pdbx_seq_one_letter_code
_entity_poly.pdbx_strand_id
1 'polypeptide(L)'
;MPDIIGKLRDEKTGRIRTFVVANSVRHPYLKIGTRFRFTGVKDHHYAKYDQTQVYITNQTEFEKLGVEQSEKSKKSTKPKRSKQSAGSKNRRLRAIAKSRIGNRVFTETNSGDKSSIEKAKRKARKQGRDPAIDPRLKK
;
A
#
# COMPACT_ATOMS: atom_id res chain seq x y z
N MET A 1 5.25 -1.91 33.51
CA MET A 1 5.21 -0.94 32.39
C MET A 1 4.77 -1.66 31.13
N PRO A 2 4.09 -0.98 30.20
CA PRO A 2 3.88 -1.48 28.84
C PRO A 2 4.98 -1.00 27.88
N ASP A 3 5.16 -1.74 26.79
CA ASP A 3 6.15 -1.44 25.76
C ASP A 3 5.62 -0.37 24.80
N ILE A 4 4.35 -0.54 24.38
CA ILE A 4 3.65 0.38 23.50
C ILE A 4 2.26 0.65 24.05
N ILE A 5 1.86 1.91 24.02
CA ILE A 5 0.49 2.35 24.22
C ILE A 5 0.06 3.11 22.98
N GLY A 6 -1.11 2.79 22.44
CA GLY A 6 -1.63 3.47 21.26
C GLY A 6 -3.15 3.53 21.22
N LYS A 7 -3.66 4.21 20.20
CA LYS A 7 -5.09 4.28 19.90
C LYS A 7 -5.40 3.49 18.64
N LEU A 8 -6.39 2.62 18.70
CA LEU A 8 -6.95 1.91 17.56
C LEU A 8 -8.32 2.49 17.23
N ARG A 9 -8.63 2.57 15.93
CA ARG A 9 -9.99 2.84 15.48
C ARG A 9 -10.60 1.52 15.05
N ASP A 10 -11.70 1.15 15.67
CA ASP A 10 -12.49 0.00 15.23
C ASP A 10 -13.23 0.38 13.94
N GLU A 11 -13.05 -0.41 12.90
CA GLU A 11 -13.65 -0.16 11.58
C GLU A 11 -15.15 -0.39 11.56
N LYS A 12 -15.65 -1.31 12.40
CA LYS A 12 -17.09 -1.64 12.43
C LYS A 12 -17.87 -0.59 13.19
N THR A 13 -17.36 -0.20 14.35
CA THR A 13 -18.07 0.74 15.25
C THR A 13 -17.63 2.18 15.08
N GLY A 14 -16.51 2.44 14.40
CA GLY A 14 -15.88 3.76 14.30
C GLY A 14 -15.27 4.25 15.62
N ARG A 15 -15.41 3.50 16.72
CA ARG A 15 -14.98 3.91 18.05
C ARG A 15 -13.47 3.83 18.17
N ILE A 16 -12.91 4.80 18.88
CA ILE A 16 -11.49 4.80 19.21
C ILE A 16 -11.32 4.11 20.56
N ARG A 17 -10.46 3.09 20.62
CA ARG A 17 -10.09 2.39 21.85
C ARG A 17 -8.58 2.49 22.08
N THR A 18 -8.18 2.43 23.34
CA THR A 18 -6.76 2.34 23.69
C THR A 18 -6.33 0.88 23.61
N PHE A 19 -5.17 0.62 23.01
CA PHE A 19 -4.49 -0.67 23.16
C PHE A 19 -3.19 -0.49 23.91
N VAL A 20 -2.79 -1.56 24.58
CA VAL A 20 -1.58 -1.66 25.36
C VAL A 20 -0.87 -2.95 24.99
N VAL A 21 0.38 -2.84 24.61
CA VAL A 21 1.27 -3.97 24.35
C VAL A 21 2.09 -4.24 25.60
N ALA A 22 1.98 -5.45 26.14
CA ALA A 22 2.74 -5.85 27.31
C ALA A 22 4.25 -5.80 27.04
N ASN A 23 5.04 -5.59 28.09
CA ASN A 23 6.50 -5.64 27.99
C ASN A 23 6.97 -6.97 27.41
N SER A 24 8.02 -6.93 26.60
CA SER A 24 8.66 -8.11 25.98
C SER A 24 7.77 -8.88 25.00
N VAL A 25 6.68 -8.28 24.52
CA VAL A 25 5.86 -8.89 23.46
C VAL A 25 6.50 -8.65 22.11
N ARG A 26 6.78 -9.72 21.36
CA ARG A 26 7.23 -9.60 19.97
C ARG A 26 6.07 -9.17 19.11
N HIS A 27 6.05 -7.90 18.70
CA HIS A 27 5.06 -7.36 17.78
C HIS A 27 5.74 -6.84 16.50
N PRO A 28 5.05 -6.85 15.34
CA PRO A 28 5.54 -6.17 14.15
C PRO A 28 5.58 -4.65 14.37
N TYR A 29 6.25 -3.91 13.49
CA TYR A 29 6.24 -2.45 13.55
C TYR A 29 4.83 -1.90 13.34
N LEU A 30 4.24 -1.35 14.40
CA LEU A 30 2.91 -0.76 14.42
C LEU A 30 2.99 0.70 13.93
N LYS A 31 2.97 0.90 12.61
CA LYS A 31 2.95 2.24 12.01
C LYS A 31 1.54 2.84 12.07
N ILE A 32 1.43 4.11 12.43
CA ILE A 32 0.19 4.91 12.30
C ILE A 32 -0.35 4.80 10.87
N GLY A 33 -1.67 4.66 10.72
CA GLY A 33 -2.35 4.49 9.42
C GLY A 33 -2.29 3.07 8.84
N THR A 34 -1.65 2.13 9.53
CA THR A 34 -1.65 0.72 9.14
C THR A 34 -2.82 -0.01 9.78
N ARG A 35 -3.45 -0.90 9.01
CA ARG A 35 -4.56 -1.74 9.46
C ARG A 35 -4.02 -3.09 9.91
N PHE A 36 -4.36 -3.46 11.14
CA PHE A 36 -3.97 -4.72 11.76
C PHE A 36 -5.21 -5.45 12.28
N ARG A 37 -5.19 -6.77 12.13
CA ARG A 37 -6.09 -7.68 12.82
C ARG A 37 -5.34 -8.29 14.00
N PHE A 38 -5.92 -8.19 15.18
CA PHE A 38 -5.43 -8.81 16.40
C PHE A 38 -6.36 -9.96 16.78
N THR A 39 -5.80 -11.14 16.99
CA THR A 39 -6.55 -12.34 17.40
C THR A 39 -6.03 -12.81 18.75
N GLY A 40 -6.91 -13.22 19.67
CA GLY A 40 -6.49 -13.62 21.03
C GLY A 40 -6.03 -12.44 21.90
N VAL A 41 -6.68 -11.29 21.76
CA VAL A 41 -6.48 -10.14 22.67
C VAL A 41 -7.25 -10.35 23.98
N LYS A 42 -6.76 -9.74 25.06
CA LYS A 42 -7.48 -9.70 26.34
C LYS A 42 -8.03 -8.29 26.54
N ASP A 43 -9.22 -8.19 27.10
CA ASP A 43 -9.70 -6.90 27.60
C ASP A 43 -9.08 -6.65 28.98
N HIS A 44 -8.53 -5.46 29.17
CA HIS A 44 -7.97 -5.00 30.43
C HIS A 44 -8.73 -3.76 30.90
N HIS A 45 -9.38 -3.85 32.05
CA HIS A 45 -10.06 -2.72 32.66
C HIS A 45 -9.07 -1.89 33.46
N TYR A 46 -8.91 -0.62 33.08
CA TYR A 46 -8.06 0.32 33.78
C TYR A 46 -8.89 1.11 34.79
N ALA A 47 -8.91 0.61 36.03
CA ALA A 47 -9.75 1.11 37.13
C ALA A 47 -9.62 2.62 37.38
N LYS A 48 -8.42 3.20 37.19
CA LYS A 48 -8.16 4.63 37.46
C LYS A 48 -9.01 5.58 36.61
N TYR A 49 -9.34 5.19 35.38
CA TYR A 49 -10.13 6.02 34.45
C TYR A 49 -11.37 5.29 33.93
N ASP A 50 -11.77 4.20 34.60
CA ASP A 50 -12.90 3.36 34.21
C ASP A 50 -12.92 3.03 32.69
N GLN A 51 -11.76 2.64 32.16
CA GLN A 51 -11.58 2.47 30.72
C GLN A 51 -11.17 1.04 30.37
N THR A 52 -11.94 0.39 29.50
CA THR A 52 -11.55 -0.89 28.89
C THR A 52 -10.53 -0.66 27.77
N GLN A 53 -9.39 -1.34 27.88
CA GLN A 53 -8.27 -1.28 26.95
C GLN A 53 -8.04 -2.65 26.34
N VAL A 54 -7.58 -2.67 25.09
CA VAL A 54 -7.18 -3.92 24.41
C VAL A 54 -5.75 -4.26 24.83
N TYR A 55 -5.59 -5.36 25.56
CA TYR A 55 -4.31 -5.83 26.06
C TYR A 55 -3.73 -6.91 25.16
N ILE A 56 -2.59 -6.59 24.58
CA ILE A 56 -1.87 -7.41 23.61
C ILE A 56 -0.74 -8.13 24.35
N THR A 57 -0.72 -9.45 24.23
CA THR A 57 0.22 -10.34 24.94
C THR A 57 1.00 -11.22 23.95
N ASN A 58 1.91 -12.05 24.46
CA ASN A 58 2.63 -13.04 23.65
C ASN A 58 1.74 -14.08 22.97
N GLN A 59 0.50 -14.24 23.46
CA GLN A 59 -0.50 -15.14 22.88
C GLN A 59 -1.32 -14.47 21.78
N THR A 60 -1.15 -13.16 21.59
CA THR A 60 -1.90 -12.41 20.59
C THR A 60 -1.24 -12.56 19.22
N GLU A 61 -2.04 -12.97 18.24
CA GLU A 61 -1.59 -13.05 16.84
C GLU A 61 -1.78 -11.70 16.14
N PHE A 62 -0.80 -11.35 15.32
CA PHE A 62 -0.79 -10.11 14.55
C PHE A 62 -0.86 -10.41 13.06
N GLU A 63 -1.86 -9.85 12.40
CA GLU A 63 -1.95 -9.92 10.95
C GLU A 63 -2.07 -8.52 10.36
N LYS A 64 -1.17 -8.19 9.44
CA LYS A 64 -1.18 -6.91 8.74
C LYS A 64 -2.13 -7.00 7.55
N LEU A 65 -3.25 -6.28 7.62
CA LEU A 65 -4.26 -6.27 6.56
C LEU A 65 -3.92 -5.29 5.42
N GLY A 66 -3.08 -4.29 5.68
CA GLY A 66 -2.65 -3.34 4.67
C GLY A 66 -2.27 -1.98 5.26
N VAL A 67 -1.80 -1.08 4.40
CA VAL A 67 -1.53 0.31 4.75
C VAL A 67 -2.58 1.14 4.04
N GLU A 68 -3.40 1.88 4.76
CA GLU A 68 -4.18 2.96 4.15
C GLU A 68 -3.14 3.96 3.62
N GLN A 69 -3.13 4.14 2.30
CA GLN A 69 -2.04 4.81 1.60
C GLN A 69 -1.83 6.24 2.10
N SER A 70 -0.83 6.43 2.94
CA SER A 70 0.01 7.61 2.91
C SER A 70 1.43 7.25 3.34
N GLU A 71 2.39 7.73 2.54
CA GLU A 71 3.83 7.65 2.73
C GLU A 71 4.57 6.42 2.21
N LYS A 72 5.01 6.60 0.95
CA LYS A 72 6.24 6.02 0.38
C LYS A 72 7.47 6.47 1.18
N SER A 73 8.27 5.53 1.68
CA SER A 73 9.72 5.70 1.95
C SER A 73 10.35 4.32 2.22
N LYS A 74 10.97 3.66 1.23
CA LYS A 74 12.41 3.64 0.86
C LYS A 74 13.41 3.34 2.00
N LYS A 75 13.98 2.12 1.99
CA LYS A 75 15.43 1.76 1.94
C LYS A 75 15.59 0.26 2.32
N SER A 76 16.57 -0.53 1.90
CA SER A 76 17.50 -0.58 0.77
C SER A 76 18.47 -1.73 1.06
N THR A 77 18.69 -2.66 0.12
CA THR A 77 20.02 -3.28 -0.10
C THR A 77 20.03 -4.00 -1.45
N LYS A 78 20.91 -3.54 -2.34
CA LYS A 78 21.49 -4.23 -3.49
C LYS A 78 23.01 -4.22 -3.26
N PRO A 79 23.85 -5.09 -3.89
CA PRO A 79 23.63 -5.69 -5.22
C PRO A 79 24.12 -7.14 -5.39
N LYS A 80 23.58 -7.88 -6.37
CA LYS A 80 24.41 -8.77 -7.21
C LYS A 80 23.97 -8.68 -8.67
N ARG A 81 24.96 -8.40 -9.51
CA ARG A 81 24.89 -8.13 -10.94
C ARG A 81 25.10 -9.48 -11.64
N SER A 82 24.14 -9.97 -12.41
CA SER A 82 24.39 -11.00 -13.42
C SER A 82 23.67 -10.65 -14.72
N LYS A 83 24.48 -10.52 -15.78
CA LYS A 83 24.08 -10.25 -17.16
C LYS A 83 23.40 -11.50 -17.72
N GLN A 84 22.13 -11.44 -18.15
CA GLN A 84 21.58 -12.42 -19.09
C GLN A 84 20.56 -11.77 -20.06
N SER A 85 20.96 -11.83 -21.34
CA SER A 85 20.27 -11.81 -22.64
C SER A 85 18.80 -11.31 -22.77
N ALA A 86 18.57 -10.54 -23.84
CA ALA A 86 17.37 -9.76 -24.11
C ALA A 86 16.12 -10.54 -24.60
N GLY A 87 16.15 -11.87 -24.71
CA GLY A 87 14.98 -12.68 -25.14
C GLY A 87 13.99 -13.06 -24.03
N SER A 88 14.30 -12.77 -22.76
CA SER A 88 13.60 -13.32 -21.58
C SER A 88 12.70 -12.32 -20.84
N LYS A 89 12.66 -11.05 -21.25
CA LYS A 89 11.94 -9.98 -20.54
C LYS A 89 10.41 -10.14 -20.60
N ASN A 90 9.84 -10.51 -21.74
CA ASN A 90 8.39 -10.67 -21.89
C ASN A 90 7.84 -11.87 -21.10
N ARG A 91 8.60 -12.96 -21.00
CA ARG A 91 8.23 -14.14 -20.22
C ARG A 91 8.28 -13.85 -18.71
N ARG A 92 9.31 -13.12 -18.25
CA ARG A 92 9.40 -12.66 -16.86
C ARG A 92 8.31 -11.66 -16.49
N LEU A 93 8.02 -10.69 -17.36
CA LEU A 93 6.93 -9.74 -17.11
C LEU A 93 5.56 -10.43 -17.05
N ARG A 94 5.29 -11.38 -17.97
CA ARG A 94 4.07 -12.19 -17.92
C ARG A 94 4.00 -13.09 -16.68
N ALA A 95 5.13 -13.66 -16.24
CA ALA A 95 5.19 -14.47 -15.03
C ALA A 95 4.97 -13.61 -13.76
N ILE A 96 5.54 -12.40 -13.72
CA ILE A 96 5.33 -11.43 -12.63
C ILE A 96 3.88 -10.96 -12.61
N ALA A 97 3.28 -10.69 -13.78
CA ALA A 97 1.88 -10.32 -13.89
C ALA A 97 0.98 -11.47 -13.42
N LYS A 98 1.20 -12.70 -13.91
CA LYS A 98 0.44 -13.89 -13.49
C LYS A 98 0.58 -14.18 -11.99
N SER A 99 1.79 -14.05 -11.42
CA SER A 99 1.99 -14.29 -9.98
C SER A 99 1.42 -13.18 -9.09
N ARG A 100 1.29 -11.94 -9.60
CA ARG A 100 0.63 -10.83 -8.88
C ARG A 100 -0.90 -10.85 -9.01
N ILE A 101 -1.44 -11.43 -10.09
CA ILE A 101 -2.88 -11.35 -10.44
C ILE A 101 -3.66 -12.63 -10.06
N GLY A 102 -3.00 -13.80 -9.98
CA GLY A 102 -3.67 -15.08 -9.68
C GLY A 102 -4.66 -15.51 -10.80
N ASN A 103 -5.76 -16.18 -10.44
CA ASN A 103 -6.76 -16.75 -11.37
C ASN A 103 -7.75 -15.73 -11.99
N ARG A 104 -7.52 -14.43 -11.82
CA ARG A 104 -8.41 -13.41 -12.40
C ARG A 104 -8.07 -13.21 -13.87
N VAL A 105 -8.98 -13.59 -14.75
CA VAL A 105 -8.91 -13.33 -16.19
C VAL A 105 -9.00 -11.82 -16.40
N PHE A 106 -7.99 -11.25 -17.05
CA PHE A 106 -7.99 -9.86 -17.46
C PHE A 106 -8.80 -9.76 -18.75
N THR A 107 -10.04 -9.30 -18.67
CA THR A 107 -10.73 -8.78 -19.85
C THR A 107 -10.19 -7.37 -20.08
N GLU A 108 -9.40 -7.18 -21.14
CA GLU A 108 -9.05 -5.85 -21.62
C GLU A 108 -10.34 -5.17 -22.11
N THR A 109 -11.09 -4.54 -21.20
CA THR A 109 -12.11 -3.60 -21.62
C THR A 109 -11.39 -2.37 -22.14
N ASN A 110 -11.16 -2.36 -23.46
CA ASN A 110 -10.93 -1.16 -24.26
C ASN A 110 -12.21 -0.30 -24.25
N SER A 111 -12.66 0.14 -23.07
CA SER A 111 -13.70 1.15 -22.94
C SER A 111 -13.03 2.50 -23.18
N GLY A 112 -13.36 3.09 -24.33
CA GLY A 112 -12.70 4.22 -24.99
C GLY A 112 -12.78 5.58 -24.28
N ASP A 113 -12.64 5.62 -22.96
CA ASP A 113 -12.47 6.85 -22.22
C ASP A 113 -11.03 7.33 -22.33
N LYS A 114 -10.82 8.17 -23.35
CA LYS A 114 -9.56 8.83 -23.70
C LYS A 114 -8.78 9.25 -22.45
N SER A 115 -7.66 8.56 -22.24
CA SER A 115 -6.73 8.77 -21.11
C SER A 115 -6.35 10.24 -20.95
N SER A 116 -6.11 10.68 -19.72
CA SER A 116 -5.61 12.03 -19.39
C SER A 116 -4.38 12.43 -20.22
N ILE A 117 -3.59 11.44 -20.65
CA ILE A 117 -2.42 11.61 -21.52
C ILE A 117 -2.85 12.04 -22.93
N GLU A 118 -3.93 11.46 -23.45
CA GLU A 118 -4.51 11.81 -24.75
C GLU A 118 -5.13 13.22 -24.72
N LYS A 119 -5.78 13.59 -23.60
CA LYS A 119 -6.26 14.97 -23.37
C LYS A 119 -5.10 15.97 -23.32
N ALA A 120 -3.98 15.62 -22.67
CA ALA A 120 -2.79 16.46 -22.61
C ALA A 120 -2.15 16.65 -23.99
N LYS A 121 -2.02 15.58 -24.79
CA LYS A 121 -1.50 15.63 -26.17
C LYS A 121 -2.40 16.46 -27.10
N ARG A 122 -3.72 16.38 -26.93
CA ARG A 122 -4.69 17.24 -27.65
C ARG A 122 -4.57 18.71 -27.28
N LYS A 123 -4.27 19.03 -26.02
CA LYS A 123 -4.07 20.41 -25.53
C LYS A 123 -2.77 21.02 -26.07
N ALA A 124 -1.70 20.25 -26.14
CA ALA A 124 -0.43 20.67 -26.74
C ALA A 124 -0.56 21.00 -28.24
N ARG A 125 -1.30 20.18 -28.99
CA ARG A 125 -1.65 20.45 -30.41
C ARG A 125 -2.46 21.75 -30.58
N LYS A 126 -3.37 22.06 -29.65
CA LYS A 126 -4.18 23.29 -29.66
C LYS A 126 -3.36 24.57 -29.43
N GLN A 127 -2.13 24.45 -28.93
CA GLN A 127 -1.22 25.57 -28.65
C GLN A 127 -0.13 25.78 -29.72
N GLY A 128 -0.19 25.05 -30.84
CA GLY A 128 0.63 25.33 -32.03
C GLY A 128 2.14 25.24 -31.82
N ARG A 129 2.62 24.43 -30.87
CA ARG A 129 4.06 24.32 -30.57
C ARG A 129 4.55 22.88 -30.73
N ASP A 130 4.81 22.48 -31.98
CA ASP A 130 5.74 21.41 -32.37
C ASP A 130 5.98 21.46 -33.90
N PRO A 131 7.22 21.57 -34.43
CA PRO A 131 7.51 21.65 -35.87
C PRO A 131 7.32 20.34 -36.66
N ALA A 132 7.01 19.20 -36.03
CA ALA A 132 6.42 18.06 -36.74
C ALA A 132 4.89 18.19 -36.92
N ILE A 133 4.28 19.22 -36.30
CA ILE A 133 2.85 19.53 -36.26
C ILE A 133 2.55 20.94 -36.79
N ASP A 134 3.53 21.84 -36.97
CA ASP A 134 3.35 23.15 -37.62
C ASP A 134 4.13 23.24 -38.96
N PRO A 135 3.45 23.05 -40.12
CA PRO A 135 4.09 22.97 -41.43
C PRO A 135 4.36 24.33 -42.11
N ARG A 136 4.11 25.50 -41.48
CA ARG A 136 4.43 26.81 -42.09
C ARG A 136 5.90 27.25 -41.96
N LEU A 137 6.74 26.48 -41.26
CA LEU A 137 8.20 26.57 -41.33
C LEU A 137 8.79 25.83 -42.55
N LYS A 138 7.92 25.31 -43.43
CA LYS A 138 8.28 24.80 -44.75
C LYS A 138 7.58 25.66 -45.82
N LYS A 139 8.27 26.70 -46.28
CA LYS A 139 8.10 27.23 -47.63
C LYS A 139 9.35 26.91 -48.41
#